data_AF-H6RIL6-F1
#
_entry.id   AF-H6RIL6-F1
#
_cell.length_a   1.000
_cell.length_b   1.000
_cell.length_c   1.000
_cell.angle_alpha   90.00
_cell.angle_beta   90.00
_cell.angle_gamma   90.00
#
_symmetry.space_group_name_H-M   'P 1'
#
loop_
_entity.id
_entity.type
_entity.pdbx_description
1 polymer ?
#
loop_
_entity_poly.entity_id
_entity_poly.type
_entity_poly.pdbx_seq_one_letter_code
_entity_poly.pdbx_strand_id
1 'polypeptide(L)' 'MVSTVPDRSVNLALLHGLDQADFTGKVALTAHNDHDAEQLEAAGVDVVLRPFHAAADSGAALLLDEVETRGHRNGTALD' A
#
# COMPACT_ATOMS: atom_id res chain seq x y z
N MET A 1 -8.59 7.02 -11.86
CA MET A 1 -8.61 5.56 -12.07
C MET A 1 -7.87 4.87 -10.93
N VAL A 2 -8.34 3.70 -10.51
CA VAL A 2 -7.64 2.85 -9.54
C VAL A 2 -7.46 1.45 -10.15
N SER A 3 -6.25 0.91 -10.13
CA SER A 3 -5.95 -0.48 -10.50
C SER A 3 -5.37 -1.22 -9.30
N THR A 4 -5.97 -2.35 -8.96
CA THR A 4 -5.49 -3.25 -7.90
C THR A 4 -4.73 -4.46 -8.44
N VAL A 5 -4.43 -4.48 -9.75
CA VAL A 5 -3.60 -5.52 -10.36
C VAL A 5 -2.14 -5.29 -9.93
N PRO A 6 -1.42 -6.29 -9.43
CA PRO A 6 -0.04 -6.11 -8.97
C PRO A 6 1.00 -6.29 -10.08
N ASP A 7 0.57 -6.69 -11.28
CA ASP A 7 1.47 -6.84 -12.42
C ASP A 7 1.86 -5.47 -12.98
N ARG A 8 3.17 -5.18 -12.92
CA ARG A 8 3.74 -3.91 -13.40
C ARG A 8 3.47 -3.69 -14.89
N SER A 9 3.59 -4.72 -15.72
CA SER A 9 3.43 -4.58 -17.18
C SER A 9 1.99 -4.22 -17.54
N VAL A 10 1.02 -4.82 -16.86
CA VAL A 10 -0.41 -4.48 -16.99
C VAL A 10 -0.68 -3.03 -16.56
N ASN A 11 -0.12 -2.62 -15.42
CA ASN A 11 -0.28 -1.26 -14.90
C ASN A 11 0.34 -0.20 -15.83
N LEU A 12 1.51 -0.47 -16.42
CA LEU A 12 2.14 0.43 -17.40
C LEU A 12 1.35 0.50 -18.71
N ALA A 13 0.83 -0.63 -19.19
CA ALA A 13 -0.03 -0.66 -20.37
C ALA A 13 -1.32 0.14 -20.15
N LEU A 14 -1.92 0.02 -18.96
CA LEU A 14 -3.07 0.81 -18.56
C LEU A 14 -2.72 2.31 -18.52
N LEU A 15 -1.62 2.69 -17.89
CA LEU A 15 -1.19 4.08 -17.79
C LEU A 15 -1.00 4.70 -19.18
N HIS A 16 -0.34 3.98 -20.09
CA HIS A 16 -0.18 4.41 -21.47
C HIS A 16 -1.53 4.57 -22.19
N GLY A 17 -2.47 3.65 -21.99
CA GLY A 17 -3.81 3.76 -22.56
C GLY A 17 -4.61 4.96 -22.04
N LEU A 18 -4.44 5.33 -20.77
CA LEU A 18 -5.08 6.51 -20.17
C LEU A 18 -4.50 7.81 -20.72
N ASP A 19 -3.19 7.89 -20.88
CA ASP A 19 -2.51 9.03 -21.50
C ASP A 19 -3.01 9.27 -22.94
N GLN A 20 -3.08 8.20 -23.74
CA GLN A 20 -3.59 8.23 -25.11
C GLN A 20 -5.07 8.62 -25.21
N ALA A 21 -5.83 8.51 -24.12
CA ALA A 21 -7.23 8.88 -24.04
C ALA A 21 -7.46 10.30 -23.47
N ASP A 22 -6.39 11.09 -23.30
CA ASP A 22 -6.42 12.41 -22.66
C ASP A 22 -7.10 12.37 -21.27
N PHE A 23 -6.90 11.27 -20.53
CA PHE A 23 -7.49 11.13 -19.21
C PHE A 23 -6.82 12.07 -18.20
N THR A 24 -7.56 13.07 -17.71
CA THR A 24 -7.03 14.10 -16.80
C THR A 24 -7.29 13.82 -15.32
N GLY A 25 -7.84 12.65 -14.97
CA GLY A 25 -8.09 12.28 -13.58
C GLY A 25 -6.86 11.67 -12.91
N LYS A 26 -6.85 11.61 -11.58
CA LYS A 26 -5.76 10.96 -10.83
C LYS A 26 -5.73 9.45 -11.04
N VAL A 27 -4.54 8.86 -11.08
CA VAL A 27 -4.29 7.43 -11.27
C VAL A 27 -3.61 6.84 -10.04
N ALA A 28 -4.20 5.80 -9.47
CA ALA A 28 -3.60 5.00 -8.40
C ALA A 28 -3.36 3.56 -8.84
N LEU A 29 -2.13 3.06 -8.74
CA LEU A 29 -1.75 1.71 -9.18
C LEU A 29 -1.11 0.92 -8.05
N THR A 30 -1.35 -0.39 -7.98
CA THR A 30 -0.77 -1.26 -6.96
C THR A 30 0.61 -1.79 -7.35
N ALA A 31 1.53 -1.82 -6.39
CA ALA A 31 2.78 -2.58 -6.45
C ALA A 31 2.92 -3.49 -5.22
N HIS A 32 3.41 -4.71 -5.42
CA HIS A 32 3.63 -5.69 -4.36
C HIS A 32 5.07 -5.69 -3.80
N ASN A 33 6.00 -5.04 -4.49
CA ASN A 33 7.39 -4.92 -4.06
C ASN A 33 7.90 -3.51 -4.40
N ASP A 34 8.98 -3.09 -3.73
CA ASP A 34 9.53 -1.74 -3.87
C ASP A 34 10.08 -1.48 -5.27
N HIS A 35 10.68 -2.49 -5.90
CA HIS A 35 11.21 -2.35 -7.25
C HIS A 35 10.10 -1.95 -8.25
N ASP A 36 8.95 -2.61 -8.21
CA ASP A 36 7.82 -2.27 -9.06
C ASP A 36 7.20 -0.91 -8.67
N ALA A 37 7.18 -0.59 -7.36
CA ALA A 37 6.68 0.68 -6.89
C ALA A 37 7.50 1.86 -7.43
N GLU A 38 8.84 1.76 -7.35
CA GLU A 38 9.77 2.76 -7.88
C GLU A 38 9.60 2.95 -9.40
N GLN A 39 9.36 1.86 -10.14
CA GLN A 39 9.13 1.94 -11.59
C GLN A 39 7.80 2.65 -11.91
N LEU A 40 6.74 2.41 -11.14
CA LEU A 40 5.46 3.08 -11.33
C LEU A 40 5.52 4.56 -10.92
N GLU A 41 6.25 4.90 -9.86
CA GLU A 41 6.51 6.28 -9.46
C GLU A 41 7.28 7.03 -10.54
N ALA A 42 8.34 6.43 -11.09
CA ALA A 42 9.11 7.00 -12.18
C ALA A 42 8.29 7.18 -13.47
N ALA A 43 7.24 6.38 -13.67
CA ALA A 43 6.31 6.50 -14.78
C ALA A 43 5.27 7.64 -14.60
N GLY A 44 5.27 8.33 -13.46
CA GLY A 44 4.41 9.50 -13.24
C GLY A 44 3.03 9.18 -12.66
N VAL A 45 2.85 8.02 -12.03
CA VAL A 45 1.61 7.66 -11.32
C VAL A 45 1.39 8.59 -10.12
N ASP A 46 0.16 9.09 -9.92
CA ASP A 46 -0.15 9.99 -8.80
C ASP A 46 -0.01 9.31 -7.43
N VAL A 47 -0.43 8.05 -7.33
CA VAL A 47 -0.40 7.27 -6.09
C VAL A 47 0.00 5.82 -6.37
N VAL A 48 1.06 5.35 -5.74
CA VAL A 48 1.38 3.91 -5.72
C VAL A 48 0.87 3.28 -4.43
N LEU A 49 -0.09 2.36 -4.57
CA LEU A 49 -0.62 1.59 -3.46
C LEU A 49 0.35 0.45 -3.14
N ARG A 50 0.74 0.33 -1.86
CA ARG A 50 1.64 -0.72 -1.36
C ARG A 50 0.91 -1.55 -0.29
N PRO A 51 0.00 -2.48 -0.67
CA PRO A 51 -0.90 -3.16 0.28
C PRO A 51 -0.18 -3.90 1.39
N PHE A 52 0.96 -4.53 1.09
CA PHE A 52 1.73 -5.28 2.08
C PHE A 52 2.47 -4.38 3.07
N HIS A 53 2.93 -3.20 2.65
CA HIS A 53 3.45 -2.20 3.61
C HIS A 53 2.35 -1.74 4.56
N ALA A 54 1.19 -1.36 4.02
CA ALA A 54 0.06 -0.93 4.85
C ALA A 54 -0.41 -2.03 5.81
N ALA A 55 -0.41 -3.29 5.36
CA ALA A 55 -0.74 -4.44 6.20
C ALA A 55 0.34 -4.70 7.27
N ALA A 56 1.62 -4.51 6.96
CA ALA A 56 2.71 -4.65 7.92
C ALA A 56 2.63 -3.58 9.01
N ASP A 57 2.43 -2.31 8.64
CA ASP A 57 2.26 -1.21 9.59
C ASP A 57 1.05 -1.44 10.50
N SER A 58 -0.09 -1.81 9.91
CA SER A 58 -1.31 -2.14 10.67
C SER A 58 -1.09 -3.34 11.59
N GLY A 59 -0.42 -4.37 11.11
CA GLY A 59 -0.10 -5.57 11.89
C GLY A 59 0.83 -5.27 13.07
N ALA A 60 1.85 -4.43 12.87
CA ALA A 60 2.76 -4.00 13.93
C ALA A 60 2.00 -3.21 15.01
N ALA A 61 1.11 -2.30 14.61
CA ALA A 61 0.28 -1.53 15.54
C ALA A 61 -0.62 -2.45 16.40
N LEU A 62 -1.28 -3.45 15.79
CA LEU A 62 -2.10 -4.42 16.51
C LEU A 62 -1.30 -5.24 17.52
N LEU A 63 -0.06 -5.60 17.19
CA LEU A 63 0.81 -6.35 18.11
C LEU A 63 1.27 -5.49 19.29
N LEU A 64 1.58 -4.21 19.06
CA LEU A 64 1.96 -3.28 20.12
C LEU A 64 0.81 -3.06 21.11
N ASP A 65 -0.41 -2.83 20.59
CA ASP A 65 -1.63 -2.66 21.41
C ASP A 65 -1.92 -3.90 22.28
N GLU A 66 -1.76 -5.11 21.74
CA GLU A 66 -1.94 -6.35 22.50
C GLU A 66 -0.86 -6.52 23.59
N VAL A 67 0.39 -6.13 23.32
CA VAL A 67 1.48 -6.16 24.32
C VAL A 67 1.20 -5.21 25.47
N GLU A 68 0.77 -3.98 25.17
CA GLU A 68 0.39 -2.99 26.17
C GLU A 68 -0.79 -3.47 27.01
N THR A 69 -1.84 -3.99 26.37
CA THR A 69 -3.03 -4.50 27.07
C THR A 69 -2.68 -5.69 27.97
N ARG A 70 -1.80 -6.61 27.54
CA ARG A 70 -1.29 -7.71 28.38
C ARG A 70 -0.50 -7.20 29.59
N GLY A 71 0.33 -6.19 29.41
CA GLY A 71 1.08 -5.56 30.50
C GLY A 71 0.15 -5.00 31.59
N HIS A 72 -0.91 -4.30 31.19
CA HIS A 72 -1.91 -3.76 32.13
C HIS A 72 -2.65 -4.86 32.90
N ARG A 73 -3.09 -5.94 32.23
CA ARG A 73 -3.78 -7.07 32.89
C ARG A 73 -2.88 -7.78 33.91
N ASN A 74 -1.59 -7.92 33.62
CA ASN A 74 -0.65 -8.58 34.52
C ASN A 74 -0.27 -7.69 35.72
N GLY A 75 -0.27 -6.36 35.55
CA GLY A 75 -0.03 -5.41 36.64
C GLY A 75 -1.16 -5.36 37.68
N THR A 76 -2.42 -5.53 37.26
CA THR A 76 -3.59 -5.53 38.16
C THR A 76 -3.81 -6.83 38.93
N ALA A 77 -3.08 -7.91 38.60
CA ALA A 77 -3.21 -9.21 39.26
C ALA A 77 -2.26 -9.39 40.46
N LEU A 78 -1.42 -8.40 40.76
CA LEU A 78 -0.41 -8.44 41.84
C LEU A 78 -0.72 -7.49 43.02
N ASP A 79 -1.88 -6.82 43.02
CA ASP A 79 -2.40 -6.02 44.15
C ASP A 79 -3.58 -6.72 44.86
#